data_AF-A0A7L7L7M7-F1
#
_entry.id   AF-A0A7L7L7M7-F1
#
_cell.length_a   1.000
_cell.length_b   1.000
_cell.length_c   1.000
_cell.angle_alpha   90.00
_cell.angle_beta   90.00
_cell.angle_gamma   90.00
#
_symmetry.space_group_name_H-M   'P 1'
#
loop_
_entity.id
_entity.type
_entity.pdbx_description
1 polymer ?
#
loop_
_entity_poly.entity_id
_entity_poly.type
_entity_poly.pdbx_seq_one_letter_code
_entity_poly.pdbx_strand_id
1 'polypeptide(L)'
;MNNLLFIFVNADGGFYYDLFYLFAFLVGYFLLLWIGVKRKYNLVAWLLVLAGTRFFFIIGTKLFSYSEAEWQVLLTEHYFPATSGKTLLGGLLLVAIGFFLLKKILRLKTETLDAFAFVIPLSIALQRPGCFLAGCCYGNPTTVPWGVQYLPGTLPHYHQFQAGLIQAQEMYSLPVHPSQLYEALNGLLVVGLLLLLRRHIKAPGNLLTASILLYCFFRFFLEFFRSPLAHTTGGSPAGGLITLQWGILVVIGFLGSLFFYREKHFTPEASPEKLPSVTVTVLVLLSLVVITWSLRDWFTFTELLALNMALYPAIVLVSWYVFGNIFVPQFRWVALVTLLLPLFLMSQTLPLSRPDSTTNISGQKSYHTFKIGFGEGNFQNSYFIGHVNGCGREGNVKYYLQDYTLGAAGYAITQQKGNKEVTYGLNAFLGNHQETDITSGMPGETHKTTLFGVNPYIKLDKKWYGLGAGLHVGNLRYILEDKEESGSGMPGWGSRKTPVYPQFNVRIGPTRIAFVDFRLADQFPSALPGMRYQASIGSGFGIRNGSYARFGTNGAHSFVSGNFVFQNRLVVEPLYLWGDPQEFLPQEKRQHQFGIGLHYRFNQK
;
A
#
# COMPACT_ATOMS: atom_id res chain seq x y z
N MET A 1 -33.12 -30.34 7.82
CA MET A 1 -32.09 -30.32 6.75
C MET A 1 -31.62 -28.88 6.61
N ASN A 2 -30.63 -28.48 7.41
CA ASN A 2 -30.14 -27.10 7.44
C ASN A 2 -29.02 -26.94 6.42
N ASN A 3 -29.36 -26.62 5.18
CA ASN A 3 -28.39 -26.22 4.15
C ASN A 3 -27.95 -24.76 4.36
N LEU A 4 -27.57 -24.38 5.59
CA LEU A 4 -27.04 -23.05 5.84
C LEU A 4 -25.59 -22.99 5.36
N LEU A 5 -25.28 -21.97 4.56
CA LEU A 5 -23.93 -21.71 4.08
C LEU A 5 -23.14 -21.02 5.19
N PHE A 6 -22.16 -21.74 5.75
CA PHE A 6 -21.23 -21.19 6.73
C PHE A 6 -20.09 -20.45 6.02
N ILE A 7 -19.85 -19.20 6.39
CA ILE A 7 -18.70 -18.45 5.88
C ILE A 7 -17.70 -18.24 7.02
N PHE A 8 -16.56 -18.89 6.88
CA PHE A 8 -15.40 -18.73 7.75
C PHE A 8 -14.64 -17.47 7.35
N VAL A 9 -15.07 -16.32 7.87
CA VAL A 9 -14.31 -15.08 7.74
C VAL A 9 -13.31 -15.03 8.90
N ASN A 10 -12.03 -15.24 8.61
CA ASN A 10 -10.95 -14.95 9.55
C ASN A 10 -10.90 -13.45 9.85
N ALA A 11 -10.21 -13.07 10.93
CA ALA A 11 -9.95 -11.67 11.32
C ALA A 11 -9.38 -10.78 10.20
N ASP A 12 -8.89 -11.37 9.10
CA ASP A 12 -8.36 -10.70 7.91
C ASP A 12 -9.43 -10.32 6.85
N GLY A 13 -10.70 -10.16 7.23
CA GLY A 13 -11.79 -9.78 6.30
C GLY A 13 -11.49 -8.53 5.46
N GLY A 14 -10.66 -7.62 5.98
CA GLY A 14 -10.16 -6.45 5.25
C GLY A 14 -9.29 -6.79 4.03
N PHE A 15 -8.48 -7.85 4.10
CA PHE A 15 -7.62 -8.26 2.99
C PHE A 15 -8.43 -8.68 1.76
N TYR A 16 -9.47 -9.49 1.95
CA TYR A 16 -10.34 -9.91 0.84
C TYR A 16 -11.12 -8.74 0.27
N TYR A 17 -11.61 -7.83 1.11
CA TYR A 17 -12.26 -6.61 0.63
C TYR A 17 -11.32 -5.80 -0.27
N ASP A 18 -10.10 -5.55 0.20
CA ASP A 18 -9.09 -4.76 -0.52
C ASP A 18 -8.64 -5.44 -1.83
N LEU A 19 -8.47 -6.76 -1.80
CA LEU A 19 -8.12 -7.54 -2.99
C LEU A 19 -9.18 -7.41 -4.09
N PHE A 20 -10.46 -7.61 -3.76
CA PHE A 20 -11.56 -7.51 -4.72
C PHE A 20 -11.83 -6.05 -5.13
N TYR A 21 -11.59 -5.09 -4.24
CA TYR A 21 -11.61 -3.66 -4.55
C TYR A 21 -10.57 -3.33 -5.63
N LEU A 22 -9.30 -3.69 -5.40
CA LEU A 22 -8.21 -3.48 -6.37
C LEU A 22 -8.47 -4.21 -7.67
N PHE A 23 -8.96 -5.45 -7.60
CA PHE A 23 -9.30 -6.24 -8.77
C PHE A 23 -10.40 -5.57 -9.61
N ALA A 24 -11.47 -5.06 -8.99
CA ALA A 24 -12.55 -4.36 -9.69
C ALA A 24 -12.05 -3.06 -10.37
N PHE A 25 -11.16 -2.31 -9.71
CA PHE A 25 -10.52 -1.12 -10.30
C PHE A 25 -9.60 -1.49 -11.47
N LEU A 26 -8.83 -2.57 -11.35
CA LEU A 26 -7.91 -3.03 -12.38
C LEU A 26 -8.68 -3.51 -13.63
N VAL A 27 -9.66 -4.40 -13.45
CA VAL A 27 -10.50 -4.90 -14.55
C VAL A 27 -11.27 -3.76 -15.20
N GLY A 28 -11.87 -2.87 -14.39
CA GLY A 28 -12.56 -1.68 -14.90
C GLY A 28 -11.63 -0.75 -15.69
N TYR A 29 -10.36 -0.62 -15.29
CA TYR A 29 -9.35 0.15 -16.03
C TYR A 29 -9.14 -0.41 -17.43
N PHE A 30 -8.83 -1.70 -17.52
CA PHE A 30 -8.50 -2.36 -18.78
C PHE A 30 -9.69 -2.39 -19.72
N LEU A 31 -10.91 -2.60 -19.20
CA LEU A 31 -12.12 -2.53 -20.00
C LEU A 31 -12.36 -1.12 -20.57
N LEU A 32 -12.20 -0.08 -19.75
CA LEU A 32 -12.35 1.30 -20.23
C LEU A 32 -11.26 1.68 -21.24
N LEU A 33 -10.02 1.25 -21.04
CA LEU A 33 -8.95 1.42 -22.01
C LEU A 33 -9.29 0.72 -23.34
N TRP A 34 -9.71 -0.54 -23.27
CA TRP A 34 -10.07 -1.34 -24.43
C TRP A 34 -11.24 -0.73 -25.20
N ILE A 35 -12.29 -0.28 -24.50
CA ILE A 35 -13.43 0.43 -25.09
C ILE A 35 -12.96 1.73 -25.75
N GLY A 36 -12.10 2.50 -25.10
CA GLY A 36 -11.57 3.75 -25.64
C GLY A 36 -10.77 3.55 -26.94
N VAL A 37 -9.90 2.53 -26.96
CA VAL A 37 -9.15 2.14 -28.17
C VAL A 37 -10.09 1.68 -29.27
N LYS A 38 -11.07 0.82 -28.95
CA LYS A 38 -12.04 0.29 -29.93
C LYS A 38 -12.93 1.38 -30.52
N ARG A 39 -13.33 2.36 -29.70
CA ARG A 39 -14.12 3.53 -30.12
C ARG A 39 -13.27 4.66 -30.72
N LYS A 40 -11.95 4.46 -30.84
CA LYS A 40 -10.99 5.41 -31.41
C LYS A 40 -10.98 6.77 -30.71
N TYR A 41 -11.19 6.79 -29.40
CA TYR A 41 -11.06 8.01 -28.60
C TYR A 41 -9.61 8.50 -28.60
N ASN A 42 -9.42 9.79 -28.41
CA ASN A 42 -8.08 10.33 -28.21
C ASN A 42 -7.46 9.71 -26.94
N LEU A 43 -6.43 8.88 -27.13
CA LEU A 43 -5.84 8.09 -26.05
C LEU A 43 -5.31 8.96 -24.89
N VAL A 44 -4.75 10.12 -25.20
CA VAL A 44 -4.16 11.05 -24.22
C VAL A 44 -5.25 11.65 -23.34
N ALA A 45 -6.28 12.21 -23.97
CA ALA A 45 -7.43 12.77 -23.25
C ALA A 45 -8.16 11.67 -22.46
N TRP A 46 -8.29 10.48 -23.03
CA TRP A 46 -8.94 9.35 -22.39
C TRP A 46 -8.20 8.89 -21.13
N LEU A 47 -6.87 8.73 -21.18
CA LEU A 47 -6.06 8.37 -20.01
C LEU A 47 -6.20 9.39 -18.86
N LEU A 48 -6.24 10.69 -19.19
CA LEU A 48 -6.46 11.74 -18.19
C LEU A 48 -7.87 11.69 -17.58
N VAL A 49 -8.89 11.34 -18.36
CA VAL A 49 -10.24 11.11 -17.82
C VAL A 49 -10.26 9.90 -16.90
N LEU A 50 -9.62 8.79 -17.27
CA LEU A 50 -9.57 7.60 -16.42
C LEU A 50 -8.84 7.85 -15.10
N ALA A 51 -7.71 8.57 -15.13
CA ALA A 51 -7.00 8.97 -13.93
C ALA A 51 -7.81 9.98 -13.10
N GLY A 52 -8.34 11.02 -13.75
CA GLY A 52 -9.09 12.08 -13.08
C GLY A 52 -10.41 11.61 -12.47
N THR A 53 -11.20 10.80 -13.19
CA THR A 53 -12.46 10.25 -12.63
C THR A 53 -12.19 9.37 -11.40
N ARG A 54 -11.13 8.56 -11.38
CA ARG A 54 -10.74 7.80 -10.18
C ARG A 54 -10.33 8.70 -9.03
N PHE A 55 -9.54 9.72 -9.34
CA PHE A 55 -9.11 10.72 -8.38
C PHE A 55 -10.31 11.39 -7.71
N PHE A 56 -11.25 11.91 -8.50
CA PHE A 56 -12.47 12.50 -7.97
C PHE A 56 -13.34 11.47 -7.21
N PHE A 57 -13.41 10.22 -7.65
CA PHE A 57 -14.15 9.19 -6.92
C PHE A 57 -13.61 8.97 -5.51
N ILE A 58 -12.32 8.71 -5.39
CA ILE A 58 -11.69 8.33 -4.12
C ILE A 58 -11.67 9.51 -3.15
N ILE A 59 -11.47 10.73 -3.64
CA ILE A 59 -11.57 11.92 -2.80
C ILE A 59 -13.03 12.14 -2.36
N GLY A 60 -13.98 11.97 -3.27
CA GLY A 60 -15.40 12.14 -2.98
C GLY A 60 -15.91 11.17 -1.93
N THR A 61 -15.44 9.92 -1.92
CA THR A 61 -15.86 8.96 -0.90
C THR A 61 -15.39 9.33 0.51
N LYS A 62 -14.27 10.06 0.64
CA LYS A 62 -13.72 10.52 1.91
C LYS A 62 -14.26 11.88 2.36
N LEU A 63 -14.27 12.89 1.49
CA LEU A 63 -14.74 14.23 1.90
C LEU A 63 -16.18 14.22 2.41
N PHE A 64 -17.06 13.48 1.73
CA PHE A 64 -18.47 13.40 2.11
C PHE A 64 -18.76 12.34 3.18
N SER A 65 -17.74 11.69 3.74
CA SER A 65 -17.89 10.86 4.94
C SER A 65 -17.51 11.59 6.22
N TYR A 66 -16.96 12.82 6.12
CA TYR A 66 -16.57 13.62 7.28
C TYR A 66 -17.78 14.00 8.12
N SER A 67 -17.63 13.77 9.42
CA SER A 67 -18.48 14.31 10.47
C SER A 67 -18.29 15.82 10.61
N GLU A 68 -19.23 16.47 11.31
CA GLU A 68 -19.15 17.90 11.61
C GLU A 68 -17.83 18.27 12.31
N ALA A 69 -17.37 17.45 13.26
CA ALA A 69 -16.11 17.66 13.96
C ALA A 69 -14.89 17.58 13.03
N GLU A 70 -14.87 16.64 12.10
CA GLU A 70 -13.79 16.50 11.11
C GLU A 70 -13.78 17.67 10.11
N TRP A 71 -14.95 18.18 9.73
CA TRP A 71 -15.06 19.40 8.92
C TRP A 71 -14.55 20.63 9.66
N GLN A 72 -14.85 20.78 10.96
CA GLN A 72 -14.34 21.88 11.77
C GLN A 72 -12.81 21.85 11.82
N VAL A 73 -12.23 20.68 12.11
CA VAL A 73 -10.77 20.48 12.13
C VAL A 73 -10.12 20.86 10.80
N LEU A 74 -10.69 20.43 9.67
CA LEU A 74 -10.19 20.78 8.34
C LEU A 74 -10.18 22.31 8.13
N LEU A 75 -11.22 23.00 8.57
CA LEU A 75 -11.41 24.43 8.36
C LEU A 75 -10.58 25.29 9.31
N THR A 76 -10.34 24.84 10.55
CA THR A 76 -9.59 25.60 11.56
C THR A 76 -8.10 25.32 11.49
N GLU A 77 -7.72 24.05 11.46
CA GLU A 77 -6.33 23.61 11.58
C GLU A 77 -5.65 23.37 10.22
N HIS A 78 -6.40 23.52 9.12
CA HIS A 78 -5.91 23.40 7.74
C HIS A 78 -5.21 22.06 7.43
N TYR A 79 -5.51 21.00 8.18
CA TYR A 79 -5.03 19.64 7.92
C TYR A 79 -6.19 18.69 7.60
N PHE A 80 -5.92 17.69 6.76
CA PHE A 80 -6.90 16.65 6.44
C PHE A 80 -6.93 15.58 7.53
N PRO A 81 -8.02 15.44 8.31
CA PRO A 81 -8.11 14.39 9.31
C PRO A 81 -8.16 13.00 8.66
N ALA A 82 -7.61 12.01 9.37
CA ALA A 82 -7.68 10.61 8.95
C ALA A 82 -9.12 10.11 9.06
N THR A 83 -9.66 9.56 7.97
CA THR A 83 -11.07 9.17 7.90
C THR A 83 -11.21 7.66 7.84
N SER A 84 -12.00 7.11 8.76
CA SER A 84 -12.39 5.68 8.74
C SER A 84 -13.64 5.43 7.88
N GLY A 85 -14.49 6.45 7.70
CA GLY A 85 -15.72 6.36 6.91
C GLY A 85 -15.53 6.56 5.41
N LYS A 86 -16.37 5.90 4.60
CA LYS A 86 -16.47 6.11 3.14
C LYS A 86 -17.92 6.18 2.70
N THR A 87 -18.28 7.17 1.88
CA THR A 87 -19.65 7.30 1.32
C THR A 87 -19.66 7.14 -0.19
N LEU A 88 -20.41 6.15 -0.69
CA LEU A 88 -20.56 5.94 -2.14
C LEU A 88 -21.20 7.15 -2.84
N LEU A 89 -22.17 7.79 -2.18
CA LEU A 89 -22.86 8.97 -2.71
C LEU A 89 -21.90 10.15 -2.95
N GLY A 90 -20.99 10.39 -2.01
CA GLY A 90 -19.94 11.39 -2.16
C GLY A 90 -19.01 11.13 -3.33
N GLY A 91 -18.59 9.87 -3.48
CA GLY A 91 -17.78 9.43 -4.61
C GLY A 91 -18.50 9.66 -5.95
N LEU A 92 -19.77 9.25 -6.06
CA LEU A 92 -20.57 9.43 -7.27
C LEU A 92 -20.76 10.91 -7.64
N LEU A 93 -21.05 11.75 -6.65
CA LEU A 93 -21.22 13.19 -6.85
C LEU A 93 -19.93 13.82 -7.37
N LEU A 94 -18.80 13.57 -6.69
CA LEU A 94 -17.53 14.19 -7.08
C LEU A 94 -17.02 13.64 -8.43
N VAL A 95 -17.25 12.36 -8.75
CA VAL A 95 -17.00 11.81 -10.10
C VAL A 95 -17.80 12.52 -11.17
N ALA A 96 -19.08 12.76 -10.93
CA ALA A 96 -19.93 13.43 -11.91
C ALA A 96 -19.39 14.83 -12.20
N ILE A 97 -19.10 15.61 -11.15
CA ILE A 97 -18.50 16.95 -11.27
C ILE A 97 -17.15 16.87 -11.99
N GLY A 98 -16.27 15.97 -11.55
CA GLY A 98 -14.94 15.77 -12.11
C GLY A 98 -14.96 15.37 -13.58
N PHE A 99 -15.89 14.50 -13.98
CA PHE A 99 -16.08 14.12 -15.37
C PHE A 99 -16.52 15.30 -16.23
N PHE A 100 -17.53 16.07 -15.81
CA PHE A 100 -18.00 17.23 -16.58
C PHE A 100 -16.93 18.33 -16.68
N LEU A 101 -16.14 18.52 -15.62
CA LEU A 101 -15.00 19.43 -15.61
C LEU A 101 -13.93 18.98 -16.62
N LEU A 102 -13.47 17.73 -16.54
CA LEU A 102 -12.48 17.16 -17.45
C LEU A 102 -12.98 17.11 -18.89
N LYS A 103 -14.27 16.82 -19.10
CA LYS A 103 -14.92 16.88 -20.41
C LYS A 103 -14.80 18.27 -21.02
N LYS A 104 -15.08 19.33 -20.24
CA LYS A 104 -15.00 20.72 -20.69
C LYS A 104 -13.55 21.13 -20.97
N ILE A 105 -12.62 20.78 -20.08
CA ILE A 105 -11.19 21.11 -20.19
C ILE A 105 -10.54 20.39 -21.38
N LEU A 106 -10.81 19.09 -21.54
CA LEU A 106 -10.22 18.23 -22.57
C LEU A 106 -11.04 18.16 -23.86
N ARG A 107 -12.15 18.91 -23.95
CA ARG A 107 -13.04 19.02 -25.13
C ARG A 107 -13.60 17.68 -25.63
N LEU A 108 -13.99 16.82 -24.70
CA LEU A 108 -14.48 15.47 -25.01
C LEU A 108 -15.96 15.45 -25.39
N LYS A 109 -16.31 14.50 -26.28
CA LYS A 109 -17.71 14.27 -26.68
C LYS A 109 -18.52 13.66 -25.55
N THR A 110 -19.83 13.95 -25.54
CA THR A 110 -20.77 13.35 -24.58
C THR A 110 -20.87 11.83 -24.71
N GLU A 111 -20.60 11.27 -25.89
CA GLU A 111 -20.53 9.83 -26.18
C GLU A 111 -19.53 9.07 -25.30
N THR A 112 -18.51 9.76 -24.77
CA THR A 112 -17.51 9.16 -23.87
C THR A 112 -18.13 8.69 -22.55
N LEU A 113 -19.27 9.26 -22.12
CA LEU A 113 -20.03 8.78 -20.96
C LEU A 113 -20.51 7.33 -21.15
N ASP A 114 -20.89 6.96 -22.36
CA ASP A 114 -21.44 5.63 -22.65
C ASP A 114 -20.40 4.51 -22.55
N ALA A 115 -19.10 4.86 -22.46
CA ALA A 115 -18.06 3.88 -22.17
C ALA A 115 -18.15 3.35 -20.74
N PHE A 116 -18.64 4.17 -19.80
CA PHE A 116 -18.79 3.78 -18.40
C PHE A 116 -20.05 2.96 -18.13
N ALA A 117 -21.01 2.97 -19.06
CA ALA A 117 -22.34 2.36 -18.89
C ALA A 117 -22.29 0.88 -18.51
N PHE A 118 -21.39 0.10 -19.11
CA PHE A 118 -21.21 -1.32 -18.80
C PHE A 118 -20.18 -1.56 -17.70
N VAL A 119 -19.16 -0.70 -17.61
CA VAL A 119 -18.03 -0.94 -16.72
C VAL A 119 -18.41 -0.70 -15.26
N ILE A 120 -19.20 0.34 -14.96
CA ILE A 120 -19.63 0.63 -13.58
C ILE A 120 -20.40 -0.56 -12.96
N PRO A 121 -21.52 -1.05 -13.54
CA PRO A 121 -22.27 -2.15 -12.94
C PRO A 121 -21.46 -3.45 -12.89
N LEU A 122 -20.57 -3.69 -13.86
CA LEU A 122 -19.67 -4.83 -13.83
C LEU A 122 -18.63 -4.73 -12.71
N SER A 123 -18.01 -3.56 -12.52
CA SER A 123 -17.06 -3.32 -11.42
C SER A 123 -17.74 -3.50 -10.06
N ILE A 124 -19.00 -3.06 -9.91
CA ILE A 124 -19.79 -3.34 -8.70
C ILE A 124 -19.95 -4.85 -8.51
N ALA A 125 -20.34 -5.58 -9.57
CA ALA A 125 -20.48 -7.04 -9.48
C ALA A 125 -19.18 -7.76 -9.09
N LEU A 126 -18.03 -7.26 -9.54
CA LEU A 126 -16.72 -7.81 -9.19
C LEU A 126 -16.29 -7.49 -7.76
N GLN A 127 -16.68 -6.33 -7.22
CA GLN A 127 -16.30 -5.93 -5.86
C GLN A 127 -17.13 -6.66 -4.78
N ARG A 128 -18.41 -6.93 -5.03
CA ARG A 128 -19.35 -7.44 -4.03
C ARG A 128 -18.99 -8.81 -3.42
N PRO A 129 -18.36 -9.76 -4.13
CA PRO A 129 -17.79 -10.96 -3.51
C PRO A 129 -16.77 -10.63 -2.39
N GLY A 130 -15.98 -9.57 -2.52
CA GLY A 130 -15.11 -9.08 -1.46
C GLY A 130 -15.89 -8.62 -0.22
N CYS A 131 -16.99 -7.89 -0.41
CA CYS A 131 -17.87 -7.49 0.69
C CYS A 131 -18.53 -8.68 1.38
N PHE A 132 -18.89 -9.71 0.61
CA PHE A 132 -19.45 -10.96 1.11
C PHE A 132 -18.44 -11.70 1.99
N LEU A 133 -17.20 -11.84 1.53
CA LEU A 133 -16.11 -12.45 2.30
C LEU A 133 -15.68 -11.61 3.50
N ALA A 134 -15.83 -10.29 3.45
CA ALA A 134 -15.53 -9.41 4.58
C ALA A 134 -16.66 -9.34 5.63
N GLY A 135 -17.84 -9.91 5.33
CA GLY A 135 -19.02 -9.80 6.19
C GLY A 135 -19.58 -8.38 6.33
N CYS A 136 -19.34 -7.49 5.37
CA CYS A 136 -19.87 -6.13 5.40
C CYS A 136 -21.12 -5.99 4.50
N CYS A 137 -21.98 -4.99 4.77
CA CYS A 137 -23.19 -4.72 3.99
C CYS A 137 -24.21 -5.89 3.94
N TYR A 138 -24.33 -6.64 5.03
CA TYR A 138 -25.18 -7.83 5.14
C TYR A 138 -26.69 -7.50 5.22
N GLY A 139 -27.52 -8.53 5.04
CA GLY A 139 -28.97 -8.40 5.00
C GLY A 139 -29.70 -8.61 6.33
N ASN A 140 -31.03 -8.53 6.30
CA ASN A 140 -31.84 -8.83 7.48
C ASN A 140 -31.73 -10.31 7.89
N PRO A 141 -31.92 -10.63 9.19
CA PRO A 141 -32.07 -12.01 9.64
C PRO A 141 -33.19 -12.72 8.87
N THR A 142 -32.97 -13.98 8.52
CA THR A 142 -33.83 -14.72 7.61
C THR A 142 -33.87 -16.21 7.91
N THR A 143 -34.90 -16.87 7.41
CA THR A 143 -35.11 -18.33 7.53
C THR A 143 -35.03 -19.04 6.18
N VAL A 144 -34.72 -18.31 5.09
CA VAL A 144 -34.58 -18.89 3.75
C VAL A 144 -33.42 -19.89 3.68
N PRO A 145 -33.50 -20.93 2.83
CA PRO A 145 -32.52 -22.02 2.82
C PRO A 145 -31.14 -21.62 2.30
N TRP A 146 -30.98 -20.44 1.70
CA TRP A 146 -29.68 -19.89 1.28
C TRP A 146 -29.18 -18.78 2.23
N GLY A 147 -29.75 -18.69 3.44
CA GLY A 147 -29.26 -17.79 4.48
C GLY A 147 -27.81 -18.11 4.86
N VAL A 148 -27.06 -17.07 5.21
CA VAL A 148 -25.62 -17.16 5.51
C VAL A 148 -25.37 -16.79 6.96
N GLN A 149 -24.50 -17.55 7.62
CA GLN A 149 -24.06 -17.28 9.00
C GLN A 149 -22.59 -16.89 9.03
N TYR A 150 -22.24 -15.96 9.92
CA TYR A 150 -20.90 -15.43 10.09
C TYR A 150 -20.35 -15.72 11.49
N LEU A 151 -19.02 -15.85 11.60
CA LEU A 151 -18.32 -16.14 12.85
C LEU A 151 -18.20 -14.90 13.77
N PRO A 152 -17.83 -15.09 15.06
CA PRO A 152 -17.51 -14.02 15.99
C PRO A 152 -16.38 -13.12 15.45
N GLY A 153 -16.49 -11.82 15.69
CA GLY A 153 -15.55 -10.81 15.17
C GLY A 153 -15.95 -10.18 13.83
N THR A 154 -17.08 -10.61 13.24
CA THR A 154 -17.66 -9.98 12.04
C THR A 154 -18.74 -8.96 12.39
N LEU A 155 -18.97 -7.95 11.55
CA LEU A 155 -20.05 -6.96 11.74
C LEU A 155 -21.44 -7.57 11.99
N PRO A 156 -21.92 -8.57 11.22
CA PRO A 156 -23.23 -9.18 11.46
C PRO A 156 -23.36 -9.83 12.82
N HIS A 157 -22.31 -10.53 13.29
CA HIS A 157 -22.30 -11.11 14.63
C HIS A 157 -22.31 -10.01 15.70
N TYR A 158 -21.43 -9.01 15.58
CA TYR A 158 -21.33 -7.89 16.51
C TYR A 158 -22.64 -7.10 16.65
N HIS A 159 -23.27 -6.73 15.51
CA HIS A 159 -24.53 -5.97 15.54
C HIS A 159 -25.70 -6.79 16.09
N GLN A 160 -25.75 -8.10 15.84
CA GLN A 160 -26.79 -8.96 16.42
C GLN A 160 -26.60 -9.15 17.93
N PHE A 161 -25.35 -9.27 18.38
CA PHE A 161 -25.02 -9.29 19.80
C PHE A 161 -25.42 -7.97 20.48
N GLN A 162 -25.07 -6.83 19.89
CA GLN A 162 -25.44 -5.50 20.41
C GLN A 162 -26.97 -5.30 20.45
N ALA A 163 -27.69 -5.87 19.49
CA ALA A 163 -29.15 -5.85 19.45
C ALA A 163 -29.81 -6.87 20.40
N GLY A 164 -29.04 -7.65 21.16
CA GLY A 164 -29.55 -8.66 22.09
C GLY A 164 -30.18 -9.89 21.42
N LEU A 165 -29.91 -10.12 20.13
CA LEU A 165 -30.47 -11.24 19.36
C LEU A 165 -29.70 -12.55 19.56
N ILE A 166 -28.43 -12.46 19.94
CA ILE A 166 -27.53 -13.59 20.21
C ILE A 166 -26.67 -13.28 21.45
N GLN A 167 -26.18 -14.30 22.13
CA GLN A 167 -25.22 -14.14 23.24
C GLN A 167 -23.78 -14.03 22.72
N ALA A 168 -22.88 -13.38 23.48
CA ALA A 168 -21.47 -13.21 23.08
C ALA A 168 -20.75 -14.55 22.84
N GLN A 169 -21.18 -15.60 23.54
CA GLN A 169 -20.62 -16.94 23.48
C GLN A 169 -21.14 -17.77 22.29
N GLU A 170 -22.09 -17.26 21.50
CA GLU A 170 -22.61 -17.97 20.34
C GLU A 170 -21.59 -17.99 19.20
N MET A 171 -21.35 -19.20 18.67
CA MET A 171 -20.33 -19.46 17.65
C MET A 171 -20.68 -18.90 16.27
N TYR A 172 -21.94 -18.52 16.02
CA TYR A 172 -22.42 -18.04 14.73
C TYR A 172 -23.47 -16.96 14.88
N SER A 173 -23.52 -16.03 13.94
CA SER A 173 -24.67 -15.12 13.79
C SER A 173 -25.93 -15.89 13.39
N LEU A 174 -27.10 -15.30 13.64
CA LEU A 174 -28.33 -15.72 12.99
C LEU A 174 -28.16 -15.66 11.46
N PRO A 175 -28.82 -16.55 10.70
CA PRO A 175 -28.74 -16.52 9.24
C PRO A 175 -29.24 -15.18 8.71
N VAL A 176 -28.46 -14.55 7.84
CA VAL A 176 -28.81 -13.28 7.19
C VAL A 176 -28.90 -13.45 5.69
N HIS A 177 -29.70 -12.59 5.04
CA HIS A 177 -29.71 -12.52 3.59
C HIS A 177 -28.32 -12.11 3.05
N PRO A 178 -27.74 -12.83 2.07
CA PRO A 178 -26.50 -12.44 1.40
C PRO A 178 -26.75 -11.30 0.39
N SER A 179 -27.18 -10.14 0.88
CA SER A 179 -27.49 -8.94 0.10
C SER A 179 -26.35 -8.51 -0.83
N GLN A 180 -25.10 -8.81 -0.48
CA GLN A 180 -23.93 -8.55 -1.31
C GLN A 180 -23.97 -9.34 -2.61
N LEU A 181 -24.32 -10.63 -2.56
CA LEU A 181 -24.44 -11.47 -3.75
C LEU A 181 -25.65 -11.06 -4.60
N TYR A 182 -26.74 -10.64 -3.97
CA TYR A 182 -27.88 -10.08 -4.69
C TYR A 182 -27.49 -8.79 -5.43
N GLU A 183 -26.65 -7.96 -4.81
CA GLU A 183 -26.14 -6.74 -5.43
C GLU A 183 -25.12 -7.03 -6.56
N ALA A 184 -24.32 -8.09 -6.44
CA ALA A 184 -23.50 -8.58 -7.55
C ALA A 184 -24.36 -9.03 -8.73
N LEU A 185 -25.42 -9.81 -8.45
CA LEU A 185 -26.37 -10.26 -9.46
C LEU A 185 -27.08 -9.08 -10.12
N ASN A 186 -27.45 -8.04 -9.36
CA ASN A 186 -27.99 -6.80 -9.91
C ASN A 186 -27.03 -6.18 -10.94
N GLY A 187 -25.75 -6.03 -10.60
CA GLY A 187 -24.74 -5.52 -11.54
C GLY A 187 -24.68 -6.31 -12.85
N LEU A 188 -24.67 -7.65 -12.76
CA LEU A 188 -24.68 -8.52 -13.95
C LEU A 188 -25.98 -8.43 -14.75
N LEU A 189 -27.12 -8.37 -14.08
CA LEU A 189 -28.44 -8.24 -14.69
C LEU A 189 -28.54 -6.90 -15.45
N VAL A 190 -28.08 -5.80 -14.86
CA VAL A 190 -28.02 -4.49 -15.51
C VAL A 190 -27.16 -4.56 -16.77
N VAL A 191 -25.98 -5.19 -16.72
CA VAL A 191 -25.13 -5.40 -17.91
C VAL A 191 -25.88 -6.19 -18.98
N GLY A 192 -26.55 -7.28 -18.61
CA GLY A 192 -27.35 -8.10 -19.51
C GLY A 192 -28.47 -7.32 -20.19
N LEU A 193 -29.27 -6.58 -19.43
CA LEU A 193 -30.35 -5.74 -19.96
C LEU A 193 -29.81 -4.62 -20.86
N LEU A 194 -28.71 -3.96 -20.47
CA LEU A 194 -28.10 -2.93 -21.31
C LEU A 194 -27.62 -3.49 -22.65
N LEU A 195 -27.11 -4.72 -22.70
CA LEU A 195 -26.70 -5.35 -23.97
C LEU A 195 -27.88 -5.54 -24.93
N LEU A 196 -29.08 -5.76 -24.40
CA LEU A 196 -30.33 -5.85 -25.16
C LEU A 196 -30.86 -4.46 -25.56
N LEU A 197 -30.81 -3.50 -24.63
CA LEU A 197 -31.40 -2.16 -24.81
C LEU A 197 -30.49 -1.20 -25.61
N ARG A 198 -29.18 -1.43 -25.67
CA ARG A 198 -28.22 -0.51 -26.32
C ARG A 198 -28.55 -0.14 -27.76
N ARG A 199 -29.25 -1.01 -28.50
CA ARG A 199 -29.63 -0.76 -29.91
C ARG A 199 -30.81 0.20 -30.04
N HIS A 200 -31.58 0.39 -28.97
CA HIS A 200 -32.77 1.23 -28.94
C HIS A 200 -32.52 2.63 -28.37
N ILE A 201 -31.36 2.85 -27.74
CA ILE A 201 -30.96 4.13 -27.14
C ILE A 201 -30.12 4.89 -28.17
N LYS A 202 -30.59 6.08 -28.56
CA LYS A 202 -29.98 6.88 -29.64
C LYS A 202 -29.15 8.04 -29.12
N ALA A 203 -29.57 8.69 -28.03
CA ALA A 203 -28.88 9.89 -27.56
C ALA A 203 -27.54 9.55 -26.85
N PRO A 204 -26.44 10.27 -27.13
CA PRO A 204 -25.14 10.02 -26.53
C PRO A 204 -25.16 10.35 -25.04
N GLY A 205 -24.66 9.46 -24.19
CA GLY A 205 -24.72 9.56 -22.73
C GLY A 205 -25.98 8.96 -22.12
N ASN A 206 -27.03 8.67 -22.90
CA ASN A 206 -28.24 8.03 -22.37
C ASN A 206 -28.03 6.54 -22.06
N LEU A 207 -26.99 5.90 -22.61
CA LEU A 207 -26.68 4.50 -22.25
C LEU A 207 -26.17 4.41 -20.81
N LEU A 208 -25.36 5.39 -20.37
CA LEU A 208 -24.97 5.51 -18.96
C LEU A 208 -26.18 5.85 -18.08
N THR A 209 -27.04 6.78 -18.50
CA THR A 209 -28.26 7.12 -17.75
C THR A 209 -29.16 5.91 -17.58
N ALA A 210 -29.38 5.11 -18.63
CA ALA A 210 -30.12 3.86 -18.57
C ALA A 210 -29.47 2.85 -17.61
N SER A 211 -28.12 2.77 -17.60
CA SER A 211 -27.38 1.90 -16.67
C SER A 211 -27.66 2.26 -15.21
N ILE A 212 -27.58 3.55 -14.88
CA ILE A 212 -27.84 4.05 -13.53
C ILE A 212 -29.32 3.84 -13.16
N LEU A 213 -30.26 4.11 -14.07
CA LEU A 213 -31.69 3.89 -13.83
C LEU A 213 -32.02 2.43 -13.53
N LEU A 214 -31.51 1.50 -14.33
CA LEU A 214 -31.71 0.07 -14.11
C LEU A 214 -31.10 -0.37 -12.79
N TYR A 215 -29.87 0.05 -12.50
CA TYR A 215 -29.21 -0.28 -11.25
C TYR A 215 -29.97 0.25 -10.03
N CYS A 216 -30.42 1.51 -10.07
CA CYS A 216 -31.25 2.14 -9.04
C CYS A 216 -32.59 1.41 -8.86
N PHE A 217 -33.25 1.01 -9.94
CA PHE A 217 -34.49 0.26 -9.90
C PHE A 217 -34.35 -1.05 -9.12
N PHE A 218 -33.37 -1.90 -9.47
CA PHE A 218 -33.15 -3.14 -8.73
C PHE A 218 -32.60 -2.88 -7.32
N ARG A 219 -31.78 -1.85 -7.13
CA ARG A 219 -31.26 -1.46 -5.81
C ARG A 219 -32.39 -1.08 -4.85
N PHE A 220 -33.44 -0.41 -5.33
CA PHE A 220 -34.62 -0.10 -4.52
C PHE A 220 -35.25 -1.37 -3.92
N PHE A 221 -35.43 -2.42 -4.72
CA PHE A 221 -35.97 -3.69 -4.24
C PHE A 221 -35.00 -4.46 -3.33
N LEU A 222 -33.70 -4.40 -3.61
CA LEU A 222 -32.69 -5.06 -2.77
C LEU A 222 -32.62 -4.48 -1.36
N GLU A 223 -32.96 -3.21 -1.20
CA GLU A 223 -32.89 -2.54 0.09
C GLU A 223 -33.87 -3.13 1.11
N PHE A 224 -35.00 -3.72 0.67
CA PHE A 224 -35.92 -4.42 1.58
C PHE A 224 -35.28 -5.64 2.26
N PHE A 225 -34.29 -6.26 1.61
CA PHE A 225 -33.57 -7.41 2.15
C PHE A 225 -32.33 -6.98 2.96
N ARG A 226 -31.97 -5.69 2.96
CA ARG A 226 -30.76 -5.18 3.58
C ARG A 226 -30.99 -4.78 5.04
N SER A 227 -29.99 -5.02 5.90
CA SER A 227 -30.10 -4.63 7.31
C SER A 227 -29.90 -3.12 7.49
N PRO A 228 -30.81 -2.41 8.19
CA PRO A 228 -30.63 -1.00 8.56
C PRO A 228 -29.33 -0.74 9.33
N LEU A 229 -28.90 -1.69 10.17
CA LEU A 229 -27.67 -1.62 10.96
C LEU A 229 -26.40 -1.74 10.12
N ALA A 230 -26.51 -2.24 8.88
CA ALA A 230 -25.41 -2.33 7.94
C ALA A 230 -25.23 -1.05 7.09
N HIS A 231 -25.99 0.01 7.38
CA HIS A 231 -25.86 1.32 6.75
C HIS A 231 -25.01 2.25 7.63
N THR A 232 -23.94 2.81 7.05
CA THR A 232 -23.18 3.90 7.67
C THR A 232 -23.95 5.22 7.65
N THR A 233 -24.82 5.43 6.65
CA THR A 233 -25.63 6.66 6.50
C THR A 233 -26.99 6.33 5.88
N GLY A 234 -28.07 6.92 6.39
CA GLY A 234 -29.41 6.89 5.77
C GLY A 234 -30.22 5.61 5.97
N GLY A 235 -29.88 4.78 6.97
CA GLY A 235 -30.62 3.56 7.33
C GLY A 235 -31.86 3.78 8.19
N SER A 236 -32.18 5.03 8.55
CA SER A 236 -33.35 5.36 9.38
C SER A 236 -34.66 5.15 8.61
N PRO A 237 -35.69 4.55 9.24
CA PRO A 237 -37.03 4.48 8.65
C PRO A 237 -37.67 5.87 8.62
N ALA A 238 -38.24 6.26 7.50
CA ALA A 238 -38.99 7.50 7.31
C ALA A 238 -40.20 7.25 6.40
N GLY A 239 -41.42 7.37 6.96
CA GLY A 239 -42.66 7.26 6.19
C GLY A 239 -42.92 5.90 5.53
N GLY A 240 -42.50 4.79 6.18
CA GLY A 240 -42.72 3.42 5.69
C GLY A 240 -41.64 2.87 4.74
N LEU A 241 -40.66 3.71 4.35
CA LEU A 241 -39.47 3.32 3.58
C LEU A 241 -38.21 3.80 4.30
N ILE A 242 -37.04 3.27 3.92
CA ILE A 242 -35.75 3.75 4.42
C ILE A 242 -35.41 5.08 3.72
N THR A 243 -34.76 6.03 4.41
CA THR A 243 -34.37 7.34 3.82
C THR A 243 -33.61 7.20 2.50
N LEU A 244 -32.76 6.18 2.37
CA LEU A 244 -32.04 5.85 1.14
C LEU A 244 -33.00 5.50 -0.02
N GLN A 245 -34.07 4.75 0.23
CA GLN A 245 -35.05 4.37 -0.80
C GLN A 245 -35.77 5.59 -1.37
N TRP A 246 -36.10 6.58 -0.54
CA TRP A 246 -36.63 7.86 -0.99
C TRP A 246 -35.65 8.59 -1.91
N GLY A 247 -34.37 8.62 -1.53
CA GLY A 247 -33.31 9.18 -2.38
C GLY A 247 -33.22 8.49 -3.74
N ILE A 248 -33.32 7.16 -3.77
CA ILE A 248 -33.34 6.39 -5.03
C ILE A 248 -34.53 6.79 -5.92
N LEU A 249 -35.73 6.94 -5.35
CA LEU A 249 -36.92 7.34 -6.13
C LEU A 249 -36.76 8.72 -6.76
N VAL A 250 -36.20 9.70 -6.03
CA VAL A 250 -35.90 11.04 -6.56
C VAL A 250 -34.91 10.94 -7.73
N VAL A 251 -33.85 10.13 -7.57
CA VAL A 251 -32.85 9.91 -8.64
C VAL A 251 -33.49 9.24 -9.86
N ILE A 252 -34.36 8.25 -9.68
CA ILE A 252 -35.08 7.60 -10.78
C ILE A 252 -35.99 8.59 -11.51
N GLY A 253 -36.75 9.42 -10.79
CA GLY A 253 -37.62 10.43 -11.39
C GLY A 253 -36.84 11.49 -12.18
N PHE A 254 -35.75 12.00 -11.59
CA PHE A 254 -34.90 13.00 -12.25
C PHE A 254 -34.17 12.44 -13.47
N LEU A 255 -33.48 11.31 -13.34
CA LEU A 255 -32.74 10.71 -14.46
C LEU A 255 -33.68 10.14 -15.52
N GLY A 256 -34.86 9.65 -15.13
CA GLY A 256 -35.89 9.17 -16.05
C GLY A 256 -36.44 10.29 -16.91
N SER A 257 -36.82 11.42 -16.30
CA SER A 257 -37.27 12.60 -17.05
C SER A 257 -36.18 13.15 -17.98
N LEU A 258 -34.93 13.21 -17.50
CA LEU A 258 -33.77 13.59 -18.31
C LEU A 258 -33.55 12.62 -19.48
N PHE A 259 -33.64 11.32 -19.25
CA PHE A 259 -33.50 10.29 -20.28
C PHE A 259 -34.52 10.50 -21.40
N PHE A 260 -35.82 10.59 -21.07
CA PHE A 260 -36.87 10.80 -22.07
C PHE A 260 -36.75 12.13 -22.80
N TYR A 261 -36.41 13.21 -22.08
CA TYR A 261 -36.19 14.53 -22.68
C TYR A 261 -35.05 14.49 -23.71
N ARG A 262 -33.90 13.93 -23.32
CA ARG A 262 -32.72 13.86 -24.20
C ARG A 262 -32.93 12.93 -25.39
N GLU A 263 -33.66 11.84 -25.19
CA GLU A 263 -33.98 10.89 -26.26
C GLU A 263 -34.95 11.50 -27.28
N LYS A 264 -35.95 12.26 -26.80
CA LYS A 264 -36.95 12.94 -27.66
C LYS A 264 -36.35 14.09 -28.46
N HIS A 265 -35.43 14.85 -27.85
CA HIS A 265 -34.79 16.02 -28.46
C HIS A 265 -33.43 15.72 -29.09
N PHE A 266 -33.12 14.44 -29.34
CA PHE A 266 -31.82 14.07 -29.89
C PHE A 266 -31.69 14.48 -31.36
N THR A 267 -30.74 15.38 -31.62
CA THR A 267 -30.25 15.70 -32.97
C THR A 267 -28.82 15.18 -33.11
N PRO A 268 -28.49 14.41 -34.17
CA PRO A 268 -27.13 13.93 -34.38
C PRO A 268 -26.20 15.10 -34.66
N GLU A 269 -25.29 15.39 -33.73
CA GLU A 269 -24.32 16.48 -33.86
C GLU A 269 -22.99 15.94 -34.41
N ALA A 270 -22.65 16.31 -35.63
CA ALA A 270 -21.40 15.94 -36.29
C ALA A 270 -20.27 16.92 -35.98
N SER A 271 -19.91 17.09 -34.69
CA SER A 271 -18.70 17.87 -34.37
C SER A 271 -17.47 16.96 -34.37
N PRO A 272 -16.38 17.32 -35.09
CA PRO A 272 -15.11 16.60 -34.99
C PRO A 272 -14.56 16.73 -33.57
N GLU A 273 -13.96 15.65 -33.05
CA GLU A 273 -13.25 15.67 -31.77
C GLU A 273 -12.00 16.55 -31.93
N LYS A 274 -12.01 17.74 -31.32
CA LYS A 274 -10.84 18.62 -31.35
C LYS A 274 -9.82 18.10 -30.35
N LEU A 275 -8.59 17.89 -30.80
CA LEU A 275 -7.50 17.54 -29.89
C LEU A 275 -7.36 18.61 -28.80
N PRO A 276 -7.20 18.22 -27.52
CA PRO A 276 -6.84 19.17 -26.49
C PRO A 276 -5.46 19.76 -26.81
N SER A 277 -5.24 21.01 -26.40
CA SER A 277 -3.90 21.60 -26.53
C SER A 277 -2.91 20.84 -25.64
N VAL A 278 -1.66 20.76 -26.10
CA VAL A 278 -0.59 20.09 -25.36
C VAL A 278 -0.40 20.73 -23.98
N THR A 279 -0.50 22.06 -23.89
CA THR A 279 -0.43 22.81 -22.63
C THR A 279 -1.51 22.39 -21.64
N VAL A 280 -2.77 22.29 -22.07
CA VAL A 280 -3.87 21.87 -21.19
C VAL A 280 -3.67 20.44 -20.71
N THR A 281 -3.20 19.56 -21.59
CA THR A 281 -2.91 18.16 -21.27
C THR A 281 -1.83 18.04 -20.19
N VAL A 282 -0.74 18.79 -20.35
CA VAL A 282 0.37 18.82 -19.38
C VAL A 282 -0.08 19.41 -18.05
N LEU A 283 -0.85 20.51 -18.06
CA LEU A 283 -1.37 21.12 -16.83
C LEU A 283 -2.30 20.17 -16.07
N VAL A 284 -3.21 19.48 -16.77
CA VAL A 284 -4.10 18.50 -16.12
C VAL A 284 -3.29 17.35 -15.53
N LEU A 285 -2.33 16.79 -16.27
CA LEU A 285 -1.46 15.73 -15.77
C LEU A 285 -0.66 16.18 -14.53
N LEU A 286 0.01 17.33 -14.61
CA LEU A 286 0.79 17.89 -13.50
C LEU A 286 -0.10 18.15 -12.29
N SER A 287 -1.30 18.70 -12.48
CA SER A 287 -2.23 18.94 -11.36
C SER A 287 -2.62 17.63 -10.66
N LEU A 288 -2.96 16.57 -11.41
CA LEU A 288 -3.27 15.26 -10.83
C LEU A 288 -2.07 14.67 -10.06
N VAL A 289 -0.85 14.78 -10.61
CA VAL A 289 0.37 14.27 -9.97
C VAL A 289 0.69 15.04 -8.70
N VAL A 290 0.73 16.38 -8.76
CA VAL A 290 1.07 17.23 -7.62
C VAL A 290 0.07 17.06 -6.49
N ILE A 291 -1.24 17.05 -6.80
CA ILE A 291 -2.26 16.90 -5.76
C ILE A 291 -2.23 15.50 -5.16
N THR A 292 -2.10 14.44 -5.98
CA THR A 292 -2.00 13.06 -5.46
C THR A 292 -0.75 12.89 -4.59
N TRP A 293 0.38 13.50 -4.97
CA TRP A 293 1.60 13.47 -4.17
C TRP A 293 1.47 14.27 -2.87
N SER A 294 0.84 15.44 -2.92
CA SER A 294 0.61 16.29 -1.73
C SER A 294 -0.34 15.65 -0.73
N LEU A 295 -1.32 14.88 -1.20
CA LEU A 295 -2.31 14.19 -0.37
C LEU A 295 -1.95 12.72 -0.08
N ARG A 296 -0.71 12.28 -0.37
CA ARG A 296 -0.32 10.86 -0.27
C ARG A 296 -0.54 10.27 1.11
N ASP A 297 -0.28 11.04 2.16
CA ASP A 297 -0.39 10.61 3.56
C ASP A 297 -1.87 10.56 4.02
N TRP A 298 -2.79 11.17 3.26
CA TRP A 298 -4.22 11.14 3.52
C TRP A 298 -4.93 9.93 2.89
N PHE A 299 -4.34 9.33 1.84
CA PHE A 299 -4.88 8.13 1.20
C PHE A 299 -4.43 6.85 1.93
N THR A 300 -5.30 5.84 1.96
CA THR A 300 -4.86 4.51 2.40
C THR A 300 -3.96 3.88 1.34
N PHE A 301 -3.15 2.88 1.73
CA PHE A 301 -2.29 2.16 0.78
C PHE A 301 -3.08 1.62 -0.43
N THR A 302 -4.24 1.01 -0.18
CA THR A 302 -5.13 0.43 -1.20
C THR A 302 -5.71 1.51 -2.13
N GLU A 303 -6.04 2.69 -1.61
CA GLU A 303 -6.51 3.83 -2.41
C GLU A 303 -5.40 4.40 -3.29
N LEU A 304 -4.21 4.61 -2.71
CA LEU A 304 -3.05 5.11 -3.43
C LEU A 304 -2.65 4.15 -4.55
N LEU A 305 -2.71 2.84 -4.30
CA LEU A 305 -2.48 1.83 -5.31
C LEU A 305 -3.53 1.89 -6.44
N ALA A 306 -4.82 2.00 -6.11
CA ALA A 306 -5.90 2.13 -7.09
C ALA A 306 -5.80 3.40 -7.94
N LEU A 307 -5.37 4.53 -7.36
CA LEU A 307 -5.07 5.77 -8.08
C LEU A 307 -3.89 5.59 -9.03
N ASN A 308 -2.79 5.05 -8.51
CA ASN A 308 -1.55 4.84 -9.25
C ASN A 308 -1.70 3.87 -10.43
N MET A 309 -2.62 2.89 -10.34
CA MET A 309 -2.96 2.00 -11.45
C MET A 309 -3.41 2.74 -12.72
N ALA A 310 -4.04 3.92 -12.59
CA ALA A 310 -4.42 4.75 -13.73
C ALA A 310 -3.45 5.93 -13.96
N LEU A 311 -2.89 6.48 -12.88
CA LEU A 311 -2.01 7.65 -12.96
C LEU A 311 -0.66 7.31 -13.59
N TYR A 312 -0.01 6.20 -13.26
CA TYR A 312 1.30 5.84 -13.85
C TYR A 312 1.23 5.61 -15.36
N PRO A 313 0.28 4.82 -15.91
CA PRO A 313 0.14 4.72 -17.35
C PRO A 313 -0.17 6.07 -18.02
N ALA A 314 -0.97 6.93 -17.38
CA ALA A 314 -1.22 8.27 -17.88
C ALA A 314 0.08 9.09 -17.92
N ILE A 315 0.89 9.09 -16.85
CA ILE A 315 2.19 9.78 -16.83
C ILE A 315 3.07 9.29 -17.97
N VAL A 316 3.26 7.97 -18.13
CA VAL A 316 4.15 7.39 -19.12
C VAL A 316 3.70 7.72 -20.54
N LEU A 317 2.43 7.43 -20.87
CA LEU A 317 1.91 7.55 -22.24
C LEU A 317 1.66 9.01 -22.65
N VAL A 318 1.20 9.86 -21.73
CA VAL A 318 1.04 11.29 -22.00
C VAL A 318 2.41 11.96 -22.14
N SER A 319 3.39 11.63 -21.28
CA SER A 319 4.75 12.15 -21.42
C SER A 319 5.39 11.72 -22.73
N TRP A 320 5.18 10.47 -23.15
CA TRP A 320 5.62 9.98 -24.46
C TRP A 320 4.98 10.76 -25.62
N TYR A 321 3.68 11.02 -25.55
CA TYR A 321 2.97 11.81 -26.56
C TYR A 321 3.46 13.26 -26.62
N VAL A 322 3.61 13.91 -25.47
CA VAL A 322 4.15 15.26 -25.34
C VAL A 322 5.58 15.31 -25.90
N PHE A 323 6.41 14.32 -25.57
CA PHE A 323 7.76 14.20 -26.12
C PHE A 323 7.76 14.09 -27.65
N GLY A 324 6.80 13.33 -28.20
CA GLY A 324 6.61 13.19 -29.64
C GLY A 324 6.19 14.49 -30.35
N ASN A 325 5.32 15.29 -29.74
CA ASN A 325 4.72 16.47 -30.39
C ASN A 325 5.46 17.79 -30.13
N ILE A 326 6.15 17.94 -28.99
CA ILE A 326 6.87 19.18 -28.67
C ILE A 326 8.30 19.15 -29.25
N PHE A 327 8.97 18.00 -29.23
CA PHE A 327 10.36 17.91 -29.64
C PHE A 327 10.50 17.47 -31.10
N VAL A 328 11.24 18.27 -31.87
CA VAL A 328 11.58 17.97 -33.26
C VAL A 328 12.28 16.59 -33.31
N PRO A 329 11.87 15.66 -34.19
CA PRO A 329 12.35 14.28 -34.20
C PRO A 329 13.88 14.13 -34.13
N GLN A 330 14.61 15.01 -34.82
CA GLN A 330 16.07 15.02 -34.88
C GLN A 330 16.77 15.48 -33.58
N PHE A 331 16.08 16.22 -32.70
CA PHE A 331 16.63 16.75 -31.44
C PHE A 331 16.07 16.07 -30.18
N ARG A 332 15.21 15.05 -30.34
CA ARG A 332 14.68 14.25 -29.21
C ARG A 332 15.77 13.64 -28.35
N TRP A 333 16.85 13.15 -28.97
CA TRP A 333 18.01 12.64 -28.26
C TRP A 333 18.71 13.71 -27.42
N VAL A 334 18.75 14.97 -27.87
CA VAL A 334 19.34 16.07 -27.12
C VAL A 334 18.56 16.34 -25.83
N ALA A 335 17.22 16.34 -25.88
CA ALA A 335 16.38 16.52 -24.69
C ALA A 335 16.55 15.38 -23.66
N LEU A 336 16.58 14.14 -24.13
CA LEU A 336 16.85 12.96 -23.29
C LEU A 336 18.25 13.00 -22.69
N VAL A 337 19.25 13.35 -23.52
CA VAL A 337 20.62 13.54 -23.07
C VAL A 337 20.66 14.67 -22.05
N THR A 338 20.07 15.85 -22.26
CA THR A 338 20.09 16.94 -21.27
C THR A 338 19.37 16.65 -19.96
N LEU A 339 18.44 15.69 -19.92
CA LEU A 339 17.76 15.28 -18.68
C LEU A 339 18.57 14.23 -17.92
N LEU A 340 19.24 13.34 -18.64
CA LEU A 340 20.13 12.32 -18.08
C LEU A 340 21.55 12.82 -17.86
N LEU A 341 21.98 13.88 -18.55
CA LEU A 341 23.33 14.44 -18.53
C LEU A 341 23.64 15.04 -17.16
N PRO A 342 22.74 15.78 -16.47
CA PRO A 342 22.96 16.19 -15.09
C PRO A 342 23.13 15.00 -14.15
N LEU A 343 22.32 13.94 -14.29
CA LEU A 343 22.48 12.71 -13.50
C LEU A 343 23.81 12.00 -13.83
N PHE A 344 24.22 11.98 -15.10
CA PHE A 344 25.46 11.40 -15.58
C PHE A 344 26.68 12.23 -15.14
N LEU A 345 26.60 13.55 -15.19
CA LEU A 345 27.62 14.51 -14.75
C LEU A 345 27.70 14.56 -13.22
N MET A 346 26.58 14.43 -12.50
CA MET A 346 26.56 14.18 -11.05
C MET A 346 27.13 12.80 -10.70
N SER A 347 27.01 11.81 -11.61
CA SER A 347 27.75 10.56 -11.50
C SER A 347 29.26 10.76 -11.72
N GLN A 348 29.66 11.82 -12.42
CA GLN A 348 31.06 12.19 -12.69
C GLN A 348 31.69 13.10 -11.62
N THR A 349 30.98 13.52 -10.56
CA THR A 349 31.60 14.34 -9.48
C THR A 349 32.46 13.54 -8.51
N LEU A 350 32.72 12.26 -8.77
CA LEU A 350 33.82 11.56 -8.12
C LEU A 350 35.09 11.83 -8.93
N PRO A 351 36.17 12.35 -8.33
CA PRO A 351 37.44 12.42 -9.03
C PRO A 351 37.81 11.01 -9.45
N LEU A 352 37.92 10.81 -10.77
CA LEU A 352 38.64 9.69 -11.36
C LEU A 352 40.07 9.80 -10.83
N SER A 353 40.37 9.13 -9.71
CA SER A 353 41.74 8.76 -9.41
C SER A 353 42.22 7.91 -10.59
N ARG A 354 42.96 8.55 -11.51
CA ARG A 354 43.78 7.88 -12.52
C ARG A 354 44.54 6.74 -11.85
N PRO A 355 44.37 5.47 -12.26
CA PRO A 355 45.46 4.53 -12.19
C PRO A 355 46.30 4.76 -13.45
N ASP A 356 47.46 5.40 -13.28
CA ASP A 356 48.46 5.41 -14.33
C ASP A 356 48.76 3.96 -14.77
N SER A 357 48.73 3.79 -16.08
CA SER A 357 49.53 2.89 -16.90
C SER A 357 49.88 1.51 -16.32
N THR A 358 49.32 0.48 -16.98
CA THR A 358 50.08 -0.69 -17.44
C THR A 358 51.04 -1.32 -16.44
N THR A 359 50.51 -1.98 -15.42
CA THR A 359 51.17 -3.17 -14.90
C THR A 359 50.11 -4.17 -14.46
N ASN A 360 50.10 -5.33 -15.12
CA ASN A 360 49.48 -6.55 -14.62
C ASN A 360 50.24 -6.97 -13.35
N ILE A 361 49.97 -6.29 -12.22
CA ILE A 361 50.41 -6.79 -10.92
C ILE A 361 49.22 -7.54 -10.36
N SER A 362 49.33 -8.86 -10.38
CA SER A 362 48.59 -9.79 -9.52
C SER A 362 48.95 -9.56 -8.04
N GLY A 363 48.83 -8.31 -7.58
CA GLY A 363 49.18 -7.87 -6.24
C GLY A 363 48.01 -8.12 -5.32
N GLN A 364 48.25 -8.87 -4.26
CA GLN A 364 47.31 -9.04 -3.17
C GLN A 364 47.19 -7.70 -2.45
N LYS A 365 46.04 -7.03 -2.61
CA LYS A 365 45.77 -5.76 -1.91
C LYS A 365 45.23 -6.06 -0.52
N SER A 366 45.83 -5.50 0.52
CA SER A 366 45.35 -5.67 1.90
C SER A 366 45.12 -4.31 2.54
N TYR A 367 44.02 -4.16 3.27
CA TYR A 367 43.75 -2.94 4.03
C TYR A 367 43.06 -3.24 5.35
N HIS A 368 43.27 -2.35 6.30
CA HIS A 368 42.69 -2.41 7.63
C HIS A 368 41.54 -1.41 7.71
N THR A 369 40.48 -1.76 8.41
CA THR A 369 39.29 -0.93 8.56
C THR A 369 38.97 -0.78 10.03
N PHE A 370 38.99 0.44 10.53
CA PHE A 370 38.45 0.80 11.83
C PHE A 370 37.02 1.30 11.67
N LYS A 371 36.12 0.94 12.58
CA LYS A 371 34.68 1.24 12.50
C LYS A 371 34.22 1.87 13.81
N ILE A 372 33.44 2.93 13.71
CA ILE A 372 32.66 3.48 14.82
C ILE A 372 31.23 3.62 14.32
N GLY A 373 30.25 3.29 15.15
CA GLY A 373 28.85 3.46 14.79
C GLY A 373 27.99 3.83 15.97
N PHE A 374 26.88 4.49 15.65
CA PHE A 374 25.82 4.85 16.58
C PHE A 374 24.48 4.38 16.01
N GLY A 375 23.62 3.86 16.87
CA GLY A 375 22.29 3.40 16.49
C GLY A 375 21.27 3.74 17.58
N GLU A 376 20.11 4.20 17.16
CA GLU A 376 18.98 4.51 18.03
C GLU A 376 17.70 4.08 17.33
N GLY A 377 16.72 3.62 18.08
CA GLY A 377 15.43 3.38 17.48
C GLY A 377 14.37 2.98 18.48
N ASN A 378 13.12 3.14 18.02
CA ASN A 378 11.93 2.69 18.69
C ASN A 378 11.13 1.76 17.78
N PHE A 379 10.59 0.68 18.33
CA PHE A 379 9.71 -0.23 17.61
C PHE A 379 8.79 -0.97 18.57
N GLN A 380 7.72 -1.55 18.06
CA GLN A 380 6.75 -2.30 18.88
C GLN A 380 6.80 -3.78 18.53
N ASN A 381 6.51 -4.62 19.51
CA ASN A 381 6.28 -6.03 19.28
C ASN A 381 5.15 -6.59 20.15
N SER A 382 4.49 -7.62 19.63
CA SER A 382 3.42 -8.35 20.28
C SER A 382 3.93 -9.70 20.77
N TYR A 383 3.39 -10.16 21.91
CA TYR A 383 3.55 -11.52 22.38
C TYR A 383 2.17 -12.16 22.59
N PHE A 384 1.94 -13.30 21.95
CA PHE A 384 0.70 -14.06 22.08
C PHE A 384 0.91 -15.33 22.91
N ILE A 385 0.07 -15.55 23.90
CA ILE A 385 -0.01 -16.83 24.63
C ILE A 385 -1.31 -17.52 24.27
N GLY A 386 -1.19 -18.70 23.67
CA GLY A 386 -2.30 -19.62 23.46
C GLY A 386 -1.76 -21.03 23.21
N HIS A 387 -2.40 -22.04 23.80
CA HIS A 387 -2.14 -23.43 23.42
C HIS A 387 -2.78 -23.69 22.05
N VAL A 388 -1.97 -24.09 21.07
CA VAL A 388 -2.51 -24.67 19.84
C VAL A 388 -2.94 -26.09 20.14
N ASN A 389 -4.25 -26.27 20.30
CA ASN A 389 -4.98 -27.47 19.88
C ASN A 389 -6.49 -27.19 19.99
N GLY A 390 -7.12 -26.87 18.85
CA GLY A 390 -8.59 -26.82 18.72
C GLY A 390 -9.21 -25.42 18.57
N CYS A 391 -10.46 -25.42 18.06
CA CYS A 391 -11.26 -24.22 17.78
C CYS A 391 -11.81 -23.59 19.08
N GLY A 392 -10.98 -22.75 19.68
CA GLY A 392 -11.34 -21.81 20.74
C GLY A 392 -10.16 -20.90 21.00
N ARG A 393 -10.11 -19.72 20.35
CA ARG A 393 -9.03 -18.76 20.54
C ARG A 393 -9.37 -17.82 21.71
N GLU A 394 -9.13 -18.28 22.93
CA GLU A 394 -8.85 -17.36 24.04
C GLU A 394 -7.33 -17.31 24.20
N GLY A 395 -6.73 -16.20 23.77
CA GLY A 395 -5.32 -15.96 23.95
C GLY A 395 -5.09 -14.51 24.32
N ASN A 396 -4.33 -14.29 25.39
CA ASN A 396 -3.97 -12.95 25.84
C ASN A 396 -2.78 -12.48 24.99
N VAL A 397 -2.95 -11.36 24.29
CA VAL A 397 -1.86 -10.64 23.61
C VAL A 397 -1.34 -9.57 24.55
N LYS A 398 -0.02 -9.52 24.75
CA LYS A 398 0.67 -8.37 25.33
C LYS A 398 1.41 -7.59 24.27
N TYR A 399 1.42 -6.27 24.39
CA TYR A 399 2.11 -5.36 23.48
C TYR A 399 3.24 -4.66 24.23
N TYR A 400 4.42 -4.56 23.63
CA TYR A 400 5.60 -3.92 24.20
C TYR A 400 6.17 -2.87 23.25
N LEU A 401 6.51 -1.71 23.80
CA LEU A 401 7.32 -0.69 23.14
C LEU A 401 8.79 -0.89 23.52
N GLN A 402 9.65 -1.01 22.52
CA GLN A 402 11.08 -1.20 22.68
C GLN A 402 11.81 0.06 22.22
N ASP A 403 12.63 0.63 23.09
CA ASP A 403 13.52 1.75 22.78
C ASP A 403 14.97 1.30 23.01
N TYR A 404 15.86 1.61 22.06
CA TYR A 404 17.27 1.31 22.23
C TYR A 404 18.18 2.42 21.75
N THR A 405 19.32 2.54 22.42
CA THR A 405 20.44 3.40 22.03
C THR A 405 21.72 2.60 22.18
N LEU A 406 22.55 2.55 21.14
CA LEU A 406 23.78 1.77 21.13
C LEU A 406 24.91 2.45 20.39
N GLY A 407 26.12 2.27 20.91
CA GLY A 407 27.37 2.60 20.24
C GLY A 407 28.15 1.32 19.93
N ALA A 408 28.85 1.29 18.82
CA ALA A 408 29.73 0.18 18.48
C ALA A 408 31.08 0.64 17.94
N ALA A 409 32.11 -0.15 18.21
CA ALA A 409 33.41 -0.04 17.60
C ALA A 409 33.79 -1.36 16.97
N GLY A 410 34.52 -1.33 15.88
CA GLY A 410 34.92 -2.55 15.19
C GLY A 410 36.24 -2.42 14.47
N TYR A 411 36.89 -3.54 14.27
CA TYR A 411 38.14 -3.62 13.52
C TYR A 411 38.06 -4.78 12.54
N ALA A 412 38.48 -4.54 11.30
CA ALA A 412 38.47 -5.55 10.25
C ALA A 412 39.72 -5.49 9.38
N ILE A 413 40.15 -6.64 8.89
CA ILE A 413 41.24 -6.81 7.95
C ILE A 413 40.66 -7.41 6.68
N THR A 414 40.87 -6.73 5.56
CA THR A 414 40.35 -7.15 4.26
C THR A 414 41.49 -7.45 3.31
N GLN A 415 41.48 -8.65 2.74
CA GLN A 415 42.46 -9.15 1.78
C GLN A 415 41.78 -9.39 0.44
N GLN A 416 42.27 -8.74 -0.61
CA GLN A 416 41.77 -8.84 -1.97
C GLN A 416 42.80 -9.55 -2.85
N LYS A 417 42.39 -10.70 -3.41
CA LYS A 417 43.18 -11.51 -4.35
C LYS A 417 42.37 -11.75 -5.63
N GLY A 418 42.65 -10.98 -6.68
CA GLY A 418 41.90 -11.01 -7.93
C GLY A 418 40.43 -10.62 -7.72
N ASN A 419 39.50 -11.50 -8.10
CA ASN A 419 38.05 -11.31 -7.93
C ASN A 419 37.50 -11.81 -6.57
N LYS A 420 38.37 -12.17 -5.63
CA LYS A 420 38.01 -12.66 -4.29
C LYS A 420 38.46 -11.65 -3.25
N GLU A 421 37.55 -11.24 -2.38
CA GLU A 421 37.80 -10.39 -1.22
C GLU A 421 37.40 -11.17 0.04
N VAL A 422 38.28 -11.23 1.03
CA VAL A 422 38.01 -11.91 2.30
C VAL A 422 38.24 -10.90 3.42
N THR A 423 37.24 -10.73 4.27
CA THR A 423 37.28 -9.81 5.41
C THR A 423 37.13 -10.59 6.70
N TYR A 424 38.04 -10.38 7.63
CA TYR A 424 37.96 -10.86 9.02
C TYR A 424 37.73 -9.65 9.90
N GLY A 425 36.78 -9.71 10.83
CA GLY A 425 36.55 -8.59 11.72
C GLY A 425 36.00 -8.98 13.08
N LEU A 426 36.10 -8.03 13.99
CA LEU A 426 35.61 -8.10 15.35
C LEU A 426 34.89 -6.78 15.64
N ASN A 427 33.59 -6.86 15.94
CA ASN A 427 32.82 -5.71 16.41
C ASN A 427 32.52 -5.87 17.90
N ALA A 428 32.45 -4.78 18.63
CA ALA A 428 31.94 -4.71 19.98
C ALA A 428 30.91 -3.58 20.07
N PHE A 429 29.82 -3.82 20.79
CA PHE A 429 28.77 -2.82 20.98
C PHE A 429 28.34 -2.75 22.45
N LEU A 430 27.90 -1.57 22.86
CA LEU A 430 27.37 -1.26 24.18
C LEU A 430 26.20 -0.30 24.02
N GLY A 431 25.12 -0.52 24.76
CA GLY A 431 23.93 0.31 24.66
C GLY A 431 22.92 0.05 25.77
N ASN A 432 21.87 0.85 25.77
CA ASN A 432 20.72 0.69 26.64
C ASN A 432 19.52 0.24 25.81
N HIS A 433 18.73 -0.64 26.39
CA HIS A 433 17.49 -1.15 25.86
C HIS A 433 16.41 -1.06 26.93
N GLN A 434 15.38 -0.29 26.62
CA GLN A 434 14.22 -0.07 27.45
C GLN A 434 13.01 -0.72 26.80
N GLU A 435 12.22 -1.38 27.63
CA GLU A 435 11.05 -2.13 27.22
C GLU A 435 9.87 -1.69 28.09
N THR A 436 8.75 -1.30 27.48
CA THR A 436 7.57 -0.77 28.18
C THR A 436 6.33 -1.56 27.77
N ASP A 437 5.62 -2.16 28.72
CA ASP A 437 4.32 -2.82 28.46
C ASP A 437 3.27 -1.75 28.11
N ILE A 438 2.60 -1.88 26.97
CA ILE A 438 1.58 -0.95 26.47
C ILE A 438 0.21 -1.62 26.27
N THR A 439 0.01 -2.82 26.82
CA THR A 439 -1.17 -3.66 26.58
C THR A 439 -2.50 -2.98 26.94
N SER A 440 -2.52 -2.10 27.94
CA SER A 440 -3.74 -1.40 28.40
C SER A 440 -3.97 -0.04 27.73
N GLY A 441 -3.15 0.36 26.75
CA GLY A 441 -3.20 1.70 26.15
C GLY A 441 -2.62 2.82 27.02
N MET A 442 -2.14 2.50 28.23
CA MET A 442 -1.32 3.38 29.07
C MET A 442 0.06 2.73 29.29
N PRO A 443 1.15 3.51 29.40
CA PRO A 443 2.47 2.95 29.68
C PRO A 443 2.46 2.23 31.05
N GLY A 444 2.63 0.91 31.00
CA GLY A 444 2.71 0.02 32.15
C GLY A 444 4.12 -0.10 32.69
N GLU A 445 4.49 -1.29 33.17
CA GLU A 445 5.82 -1.55 33.71
C GLU A 445 6.90 -1.34 32.65
N THR A 446 7.95 -0.61 33.04
CA THR A 446 9.12 -0.31 32.21
C THR A 446 10.32 -1.06 32.74
N HIS A 447 10.96 -1.85 31.89
CA HIS A 447 12.19 -2.56 32.20
C HIS A 447 13.37 -2.00 31.41
N LYS A 448 14.46 -1.66 32.11
CA LYS A 448 15.71 -1.18 31.49
C LYS A 448 16.78 -2.25 31.57
N THR A 449 17.51 -2.43 30.47
CA THR A 449 18.61 -3.40 30.36
C THR A 449 19.77 -2.82 29.57
N THR A 450 20.99 -3.14 29.99
CA THR A 450 22.20 -2.78 29.26
C THR A 450 22.55 -3.89 28.28
N LEU A 451 22.61 -3.56 26.99
CA LEU A 451 23.05 -4.44 25.93
C LEU A 451 24.56 -4.31 25.78
N PHE A 452 25.28 -5.42 25.76
CA PHE A 452 26.67 -5.43 25.34
C PHE A 452 26.97 -6.75 24.63
N GLY A 453 27.84 -6.69 23.65
CA GLY A 453 28.23 -7.89 22.93
C GLY A 453 29.47 -7.70 22.08
N VAL A 454 30.12 -8.82 21.80
CA VAL A 454 31.25 -8.92 20.89
C VAL A 454 30.86 -9.87 19.77
N ASN A 455 31.25 -9.52 18.55
CA ASN A 455 30.84 -10.19 17.32
C ASN A 455 32.04 -10.39 16.38
N PRO A 456 32.77 -11.50 16.52
CA PRO A 456 33.69 -11.97 15.50
C PRO A 456 32.94 -12.45 14.26
N TYR A 457 33.41 -12.01 13.08
CA TYR A 457 32.82 -12.40 11.79
C TYR A 457 33.86 -12.58 10.69
N ILE A 458 33.50 -13.39 9.70
CA ILE A 458 34.23 -13.57 8.45
C ILE A 458 33.27 -13.32 7.28
N LYS A 459 33.73 -12.59 6.26
CA LYS A 459 33.00 -12.34 5.01
C LYS A 459 33.86 -12.70 3.81
N LEU A 460 33.27 -13.39 2.85
CA LEU A 460 33.84 -13.76 1.58
C LEU A 460 33.01 -13.12 0.48
N ASP A 461 33.63 -12.23 -0.29
CA ASP A 461 33.00 -11.52 -1.39
C ASP A 461 33.63 -11.89 -2.73
N LYS A 462 32.80 -12.37 -3.66
CA LYS A 462 33.14 -12.52 -5.07
C LYS A 462 32.20 -11.70 -5.94
N LYS A 463 32.56 -11.55 -7.21
CA LYS A 463 31.79 -10.80 -8.21
C LYS A 463 30.31 -11.21 -8.29
N TRP A 464 29.96 -12.48 -8.12
CA TRP A 464 28.58 -12.97 -8.29
C TRP A 464 27.92 -13.46 -7.00
N TYR A 465 28.67 -13.71 -5.94
CA TYR A 465 28.12 -14.12 -4.65
C TYR A 465 28.95 -13.60 -3.50
N GLY A 466 28.31 -13.41 -2.35
CA GLY A 466 28.95 -13.08 -1.08
C GLY A 466 28.42 -13.99 0.01
N LEU A 467 29.28 -14.41 0.93
CA LEU A 467 28.93 -15.25 2.07
C LEU A 467 29.56 -14.66 3.32
N GLY A 468 28.80 -14.56 4.41
CA GLY A 468 29.30 -14.10 5.70
C GLY A 468 28.78 -14.98 6.83
N ALA A 469 29.62 -15.20 7.84
CA ALA A 469 29.25 -15.91 9.05
C ALA A 469 29.92 -15.23 10.26
N GLY A 470 29.24 -15.25 11.40
CA GLY A 470 29.74 -14.68 12.64
C GLY A 470 28.93 -15.15 13.84
N LEU A 471 29.29 -14.64 15.02
CA LEU A 471 28.65 -15.03 16.26
C LEU A 471 28.62 -13.84 17.21
N HIS A 472 27.44 -13.42 17.66
CA HIS A 472 27.32 -12.44 18.74
C HIS A 472 27.38 -13.16 20.08
N VAL A 473 28.19 -12.64 21.01
CA VAL A 473 28.34 -13.16 22.38
C VAL A 473 28.26 -12.00 23.36
N GLY A 474 27.40 -12.10 24.39
CA GLY A 474 27.28 -11.07 25.43
C GLY A 474 25.93 -11.06 26.13
N ASN A 475 25.53 -9.91 26.67
CA ASN A 475 24.17 -9.70 27.17
C ASN A 475 23.26 -9.26 26.02
N LEU A 476 22.81 -10.23 25.25
CA LEU A 476 22.03 -10.01 24.05
C LEU A 476 20.54 -10.19 24.34
N ARG A 477 19.73 -9.40 23.65
CA ARG A 477 18.29 -9.58 23.59
C ARG A 477 17.84 -9.59 22.16
N TYR A 478 16.87 -10.43 21.86
CA TYR A 478 16.26 -10.51 20.54
C TYR A 478 14.75 -10.62 20.70
N ILE A 479 14.02 -10.05 19.74
CA ILE A 479 12.55 -10.09 19.72
C ILE A 479 12.09 -11.28 18.87
N LEU A 480 11.05 -11.97 19.32
CA LEU A 480 10.32 -12.95 18.51
C LEU A 480 9.18 -12.20 17.81
N GLU A 481 9.15 -12.27 16.48
CA GLU A 481 8.01 -11.81 15.69
C GLU A 481 6.99 -12.94 15.69
N ASP A 482 5.92 -12.77 16.47
CA ASP A 482 4.70 -13.59 16.48
C ASP A 482 4.82 -15.14 16.53
N LYS A 483 4.23 -15.67 17.61
CA LYS A 483 3.53 -16.97 17.79
C LYS A 483 4.24 -18.17 18.42
N GLU A 484 3.54 -18.67 19.43
CA GLU A 484 3.37 -20.09 19.81
C GLU A 484 4.64 -20.86 20.13
N GLU A 485 5.48 -20.33 21.02
CA GLU A 485 6.45 -21.17 21.71
C GLU A 485 6.01 -21.40 23.15
N SER A 486 5.69 -22.67 23.42
CA SER A 486 5.16 -23.26 24.64
C SER A 486 5.94 -22.87 25.89
N GLY A 487 5.34 -22.02 26.71
CA GLY A 487 5.72 -21.77 28.09
C GLY A 487 4.48 -21.35 28.85
N SER A 488 4.10 -22.12 29.87
CA SER A 488 2.96 -21.82 30.73
C SER A 488 3.29 -20.62 31.64
N GLY A 489 3.05 -19.41 31.15
CA GLY A 489 3.12 -18.19 31.95
C GLY A 489 3.09 -16.92 31.10
N MET A 490 2.41 -15.87 31.59
CA MET A 490 2.52 -14.53 31.00
C MET A 490 3.97 -14.05 31.04
N PRO A 491 4.62 -13.75 29.90
CA PRO A 491 5.96 -13.23 29.94
C PRO A 491 5.91 -11.80 30.48
N GLY A 492 6.83 -11.48 31.40
CA GLY A 492 7.07 -10.09 31.82
C GLY A 492 7.94 -9.31 30.83
N TRP A 493 8.41 -9.96 29.75
CA TRP A 493 9.29 -9.37 28.74
C TRP A 493 8.82 -9.79 27.34
N GLY A 494 8.64 -8.85 26.43
CA GLY A 494 8.54 -9.03 24.99
C GLY A 494 9.89 -9.28 24.29
N SER A 495 11.02 -9.19 24.98
CA SER A 495 12.35 -9.56 24.47
C SER A 495 12.93 -10.81 25.15
N ARG A 496 13.59 -11.70 24.39
CA ARG A 496 14.25 -12.91 24.92
C ARG A 496 15.75 -12.67 25.09
N LYS A 497 16.24 -12.92 26.31
CA LYS A 497 17.67 -12.88 26.61
C LYS A 497 18.37 -14.12 26.05
N THR A 498 19.51 -13.92 25.39
CA THR A 498 20.40 -15.01 24.98
C THR A 498 21.86 -14.61 25.19
N PRO A 499 22.72 -15.53 25.65
CA PRO A 499 24.15 -15.25 25.73
C PRO A 499 24.84 -15.27 24.36
N VAL A 500 24.24 -15.98 23.38
CA VAL A 500 24.84 -16.23 22.07
C VAL A 500 23.78 -16.12 20.97
N TYR A 501 24.13 -15.48 19.84
CA TYR A 501 23.25 -15.39 18.68
C TYR A 501 24.05 -15.50 17.36
N PRO A 502 23.66 -16.38 16.41
CA PRO A 502 24.39 -16.58 15.16
C PRO A 502 24.21 -15.41 14.19
N GLN A 503 25.26 -15.11 13.42
CA GLN A 503 25.23 -14.17 12.31
C GLN A 503 25.48 -14.88 10.99
N PHE A 504 24.70 -14.54 9.96
CA PHE A 504 24.85 -15.08 8.62
C PHE A 504 24.51 -14.04 7.54
N ASN A 505 25.17 -14.10 6.39
CA ASN A 505 24.91 -13.22 5.25
C ASN A 505 25.10 -14.00 3.95
N VAL A 506 24.15 -13.85 3.02
CA VAL A 506 24.26 -14.33 1.65
C VAL A 506 23.92 -13.20 0.69
N ARG A 507 24.79 -12.96 -0.28
CA ARG A 507 24.54 -12.08 -1.44
C ARG A 507 24.57 -12.89 -2.72
N ILE A 508 23.64 -12.62 -3.63
CA ILE A 508 23.62 -13.11 -4.99
C ILE A 508 23.58 -11.91 -5.94
N GLY A 509 24.49 -11.89 -6.91
CA GLY A 509 24.63 -10.83 -7.90
C GLY A 509 25.80 -9.86 -7.65
N PRO A 510 26.23 -9.15 -8.69
CA PRO A 510 27.31 -8.17 -8.60
C PRO A 510 26.87 -6.88 -7.89
N THR A 511 27.56 -6.54 -6.80
CA THR A 511 27.35 -5.29 -6.03
C THR A 511 27.33 -4.04 -6.91
N ARG A 512 28.14 -4.04 -7.97
CA ARG A 512 28.25 -2.93 -8.93
C ARG A 512 26.97 -2.67 -9.73
N ILE A 513 26.19 -3.71 -10.07
CA ILE A 513 25.06 -3.57 -11.00
C ILE A 513 23.75 -3.78 -10.24
N ALA A 514 23.52 -4.99 -9.75
CA ALA A 514 22.33 -5.37 -9.03
C ALA A 514 22.63 -6.63 -8.23
N PHE A 515 22.14 -6.69 -7.00
CA PHE A 515 22.26 -7.85 -6.14
C PHE A 515 21.04 -7.97 -5.23
N VAL A 516 20.84 -9.18 -4.74
CA VAL A 516 19.89 -9.50 -3.68
C VAL A 516 20.71 -10.07 -2.52
N ASP A 517 20.44 -9.62 -1.31
CA ASP A 517 21.08 -10.15 -0.11
C ASP A 517 20.09 -10.49 1.00
N PHE A 518 20.41 -11.55 1.74
CA PHE A 518 19.75 -11.95 2.97
C PHE A 518 20.76 -11.90 4.10
N ARG A 519 20.42 -11.25 5.21
CA ARG A 519 21.27 -11.11 6.38
C ARG A 519 20.52 -11.52 7.63
N LEU A 520 21.13 -12.37 8.44
CA LEU A 520 20.70 -12.73 9.79
C LEU A 520 21.69 -12.12 10.77
N ALA A 521 21.23 -11.18 11.60
CA ALA A 521 22.01 -10.45 12.60
C ALA A 521 23.33 -9.84 12.07
N ASP A 522 23.43 -9.53 10.77
CA ASP A 522 24.61 -8.90 10.16
C ASP A 522 24.34 -7.43 9.83
N GLN A 523 24.39 -6.59 10.87
CA GLN A 523 24.26 -5.14 10.76
C GLN A 523 25.22 -4.45 11.74
N PHE A 524 25.90 -3.41 11.27
CA PHE A 524 26.66 -2.48 12.11
C PHE A 524 25.82 -1.21 12.31
N PRO A 525 25.76 -0.62 13.52
CA PRO A 525 26.58 -0.88 14.71
C PRO A 525 26.21 -2.16 15.50
N SER A 526 24.93 -2.53 15.57
CA SER A 526 24.48 -3.85 16.03
C SER A 526 23.15 -4.21 15.38
N ALA A 527 22.90 -5.50 15.20
CA ALA A 527 21.65 -6.03 14.65
C ALA A 527 20.62 -6.37 15.75
N LEU A 528 21.05 -6.38 17.02
CA LEU A 528 20.20 -6.71 18.16
C LEU A 528 19.91 -5.41 18.93
N PRO A 529 18.65 -5.17 19.34
CA PRO A 529 17.59 -6.18 19.53
C PRO A 529 16.60 -6.35 18.36
N GLY A 530 16.47 -5.38 17.45
CA GLY A 530 15.36 -5.28 16.49
C GLY A 530 15.64 -5.58 15.01
N MET A 531 16.86 -5.97 14.63
CA MET A 531 17.25 -6.20 13.22
C MET A 531 17.76 -7.62 12.98
N ARG A 532 16.96 -8.61 13.38
CA ARG A 532 17.35 -10.02 13.37
C ARG A 532 17.56 -10.57 11.97
N TYR A 533 16.69 -10.22 11.02
CA TYR A 533 16.81 -10.65 9.63
C TYR A 533 16.54 -9.50 8.68
N GLN A 534 17.14 -9.51 7.50
CA GLN A 534 16.99 -8.49 6.47
C GLN A 534 17.01 -9.18 5.12
N ALA A 535 16.00 -8.92 4.29
CA ALA A 535 15.97 -9.28 2.89
C ALA A 535 15.98 -7.99 2.06
N SER A 536 16.99 -7.79 1.21
CA SER A 536 17.14 -6.56 0.44
C SER A 536 17.55 -6.79 -1.01
N ILE A 537 17.21 -5.81 -1.83
CA ILE A 537 17.69 -5.64 -3.19
C ILE A 537 18.56 -4.37 -3.20
N GLY A 538 19.73 -4.45 -3.84
CA GLY A 538 20.65 -3.32 -3.92
C GLY A 538 21.31 -3.16 -5.28
N SER A 539 21.84 -1.96 -5.50
CA SER A 539 22.58 -1.58 -6.71
C SER A 539 23.73 -0.64 -6.37
N GLY A 540 24.87 -0.86 -7.03
CA GLY A 540 26.03 0.03 -7.02
C GLY A 540 26.03 1.07 -8.14
N PHE A 541 24.95 1.16 -8.93
CA PHE A 541 24.79 2.12 -10.03
C PHE A 541 25.97 2.17 -11.02
N GLY A 542 26.70 1.07 -11.19
CA GLY A 542 27.87 0.98 -12.06
C GLY A 542 29.16 1.58 -11.48
N ILE A 543 29.14 2.11 -10.26
CA ILE A 543 30.27 2.78 -9.60
C ILE A 543 31.34 1.73 -9.21
N ARG A 544 32.61 2.04 -9.47
CA ARG A 544 33.75 1.12 -9.26
C ARG A 544 34.39 1.19 -7.87
N ASN A 545 34.04 2.18 -7.05
CA ASN A 545 34.62 2.41 -5.72
C ASN A 545 34.06 1.49 -4.61
N GLY A 546 33.13 0.58 -4.95
CA GLY A 546 32.47 -0.31 -4.01
C GLY A 546 31.25 0.27 -3.32
N SER A 547 30.80 1.47 -3.71
CA SER A 547 29.59 2.07 -3.15
C SER A 547 28.34 1.38 -3.68
N TYR A 548 27.35 1.20 -2.82
CA TYR A 548 26.03 0.68 -3.18
C TYR A 548 24.94 1.20 -2.25
N ALA A 549 23.71 1.22 -2.76
CA ALA A 549 22.51 1.40 -1.97
C ALA A 549 21.68 0.11 -1.97
N ARG A 550 20.95 -0.14 -0.90
CA ARG A 550 20.04 -1.27 -0.75
C ARG A 550 18.75 -0.84 -0.07
N PHE A 551 17.66 -1.46 -0.48
CA PHE A 551 16.33 -1.29 0.06
C PHE A 551 15.73 -2.67 0.31
N GLY A 552 15.03 -2.85 1.43
CA GLY A 552 14.53 -4.15 1.84
C GLY A 552 13.53 -4.11 2.97
N THR A 553 13.21 -5.30 3.48
CA THR A 553 12.36 -5.51 4.65
C THR A 553 13.09 -6.36 5.68
N ASN A 554 12.82 -6.12 6.96
CA ASN A 554 13.27 -6.96 8.08
C ASN A 554 12.15 -7.84 8.64
N GLY A 555 11.04 -8.00 7.91
CA GLY A 555 9.82 -8.65 8.39
C GLY A 555 8.71 -7.65 8.67
N ALA A 556 8.87 -6.88 9.75
CA ALA A 556 7.90 -5.89 10.21
C ALA A 556 8.07 -4.48 9.61
N HIS A 557 9.28 -4.13 9.16
CA HIS A 557 9.63 -2.78 8.73
C HIS A 557 10.34 -2.77 7.37
N SER A 558 10.16 -1.67 6.64
CA SER A 558 10.97 -1.37 5.46
C SER A 558 12.24 -0.63 5.88
N PHE A 559 13.34 -0.85 5.16
CA PHE A 559 14.59 -0.16 5.43
C PHE A 559 15.30 0.30 4.17
N VAL A 560 16.06 1.38 4.31
CA VAL A 560 17.05 1.84 3.34
C VAL A 560 18.41 1.88 4.01
N SER A 561 19.42 1.36 3.33
CA SER A 561 20.80 1.37 3.79
C SER A 561 21.74 1.51 2.61
N GLY A 562 22.95 1.97 2.84
CA GLY A 562 23.95 2.02 1.79
C GLY A 562 25.35 1.88 2.35
N ASN A 563 26.30 1.63 1.47
CA ASN A 563 27.72 1.73 1.75
C ASN A 563 28.28 2.76 0.78
N PHE A 564 28.74 3.90 1.28
CA PHE A 564 29.24 5.00 0.43
C PHE A 564 30.72 5.22 0.71
N VAL A 565 31.56 4.96 -0.29
CA VAL A 565 33.02 5.02 -0.18
C VAL A 565 33.54 6.35 -0.74
N PHE A 566 34.16 7.16 0.12
CA PHE A 566 34.77 8.44 -0.22
C PHE A 566 36.30 8.33 -0.21
N GLN A 567 36.94 8.76 -1.31
CA GLN A 567 38.39 8.79 -1.48
C GLN A 567 39.11 7.45 -1.14
N ASN A 568 38.41 6.32 -1.29
CA ASN A 568 38.89 4.97 -0.96
C ASN A 568 39.36 4.78 0.50
N ARG A 569 39.05 5.73 1.40
CA ARG A 569 39.48 5.72 2.81
C ARG A 569 38.30 5.79 3.76
N LEU A 570 37.40 6.75 3.57
CA LEU A 570 36.24 6.91 4.43
C LEU A 570 35.05 6.15 3.84
N VAL A 571 34.32 5.43 4.67
CA VAL A 571 33.08 4.75 4.30
C VAL A 571 31.99 5.16 5.25
N VAL A 572 30.85 5.57 4.71
CA VAL A 572 29.65 5.89 5.48
C VAL A 572 28.60 4.83 5.20
N GLU A 573 28.07 4.22 6.26
CA GLU A 573 27.02 3.21 6.23
C GLU A 573 25.78 3.73 6.97
N PRO A 574 24.93 4.54 6.31
CA PRO A 574 23.66 4.95 6.89
C PRO A 574 22.66 3.80 6.82
N LEU A 575 21.77 3.78 7.79
CA LEU A 575 20.67 2.86 7.92
C LEU A 575 19.47 3.63 8.47
N TYR A 576 18.34 3.48 7.81
CA TYR A 576 17.08 4.01 8.29
C TYR A 576 15.97 2.99 8.07
N LEU A 577 15.25 2.66 9.13
CA LEU A 577 14.08 1.79 9.11
C LEU A 577 12.84 2.60 9.44
N TRP A 578 11.75 2.27 8.77
CA TRP A 578 10.43 2.79 9.07
C TRP A 578 9.39 1.69 8.93
N GLY A 579 8.37 1.75 9.78
CA GLY A 579 7.21 0.91 9.67
C GLY A 579 6.00 1.57 10.30
N ASP A 580 4.84 1.11 9.87
CA ASP A 580 3.58 1.54 10.44
C ASP A 580 3.40 0.89 11.82
N PRO A 581 2.80 1.60 12.79
CA PRO A 581 2.45 1.01 14.08
C PRO A 581 1.49 -0.17 13.86
N GLN A 582 1.56 -1.18 14.72
CA GLN A 582 0.62 -2.30 14.65
C GLN A 582 -0.81 -1.78 14.88
N GLU A 583 -1.78 -2.30 14.11
CA GLU A 583 -3.16 -1.77 13.95
C GLU A 583 -3.95 -1.54 15.26
N PHE A 584 -3.51 -2.10 16.38
CA PHE A 584 -4.29 -2.17 17.62
C PHE A 584 -4.05 -1.02 18.62
N LEU A 585 -3.05 -0.16 18.41
CA LEU A 585 -2.81 1.02 19.28
C LEU A 585 -2.49 2.27 18.43
N PRO A 586 -3.52 3.02 17.98
CA PRO A 586 -3.38 4.12 17.03
C PRO A 586 -2.82 5.43 17.63
N GLN A 587 -2.42 5.46 18.90
CA GLN A 587 -2.06 6.71 19.60
C GLN A 587 -0.57 7.06 19.68
N GLU A 588 0.39 6.26 19.22
CA GLU A 588 1.81 6.65 19.33
C GLU A 588 2.68 6.43 18.08
N LYS A 589 3.72 7.28 18.06
CA LYS A 589 4.71 7.62 17.02
C LYS A 589 5.04 6.52 16.00
N ARG A 590 5.15 6.93 14.73
CA ARG A 590 5.78 6.15 13.65
C ARG A 590 7.07 5.49 14.17
N GLN A 591 7.23 4.20 13.88
CA GLN A 591 8.39 3.44 14.33
C GLN A 591 9.59 3.81 13.46
N HIS A 592 10.66 4.26 14.10
CA HIS A 592 11.85 4.74 13.43
C HIS A 592 13.08 4.11 14.07
N GLN A 593 13.95 3.55 13.24
CA GLN A 593 15.28 3.16 13.68
C GLN A 593 16.32 3.79 12.77
N PHE A 594 17.32 4.40 13.37
CA PHE A 594 18.40 5.09 12.70
C PHE A 594 19.72 4.49 13.13
N GLY A 595 20.60 4.25 12.16
CA GLY A 595 21.96 3.82 12.40
C GLY A 595 22.92 4.51 11.46
N ILE A 596 24.10 4.85 11.95
CA ILE A 596 25.19 5.35 11.14
C ILE A 596 26.50 4.67 11.53
N GLY A 597 27.15 4.06 10.54
CA GLY A 597 28.51 3.54 10.63
C GLY A 597 29.49 4.45 9.89
N LEU A 598 30.59 4.79 10.54
CA LEU A 598 31.74 5.45 9.93
C LEU A 598 32.92 4.49 9.96
N HIS A 599 33.44 4.16 8.79
CA HIS A 599 34.60 3.29 8.67
C HIS A 599 35.76 4.03 8.04
N TYR A 600 36.96 3.82 8.58
CA TYR A 600 38.20 4.37 8.06
C TYR A 600 39.13 3.25 7.63
N ARG A 601 39.46 3.22 6.33
CA ARG A 601 40.38 2.29 5.70
C ARG A 601 41.78 2.87 5.69
N PHE A 602 42.74 2.12 6.19
CA PHE A 602 44.14 2.52 6.28
C PHE A 602 45.09 1.35 5.99
N ASN A 603 46.37 1.66 5.82
CA ASN A 603 47.42 0.69 5.55
C ASN A 603 47.13 -0.18 4.30
N GLN A 604 46.80 0.49 3.19
CA GLN A 604 46.61 -0.14 1.88
C GLN A 604 47.97 -0.61 1.35
N LYS A 605 48.21 -1.93 1.38
CA LYS A 605 49.41 -2.58 0.86
C LYS A 605 49.12 -3.27 -0.46
#